data_AF-A0A370FMV2-F1
#
_entry.id   AF-A0A370FMV2-F1
#
_cell.length_a   1.000
_cell.length_b   1.000
_cell.length_c   1.000
_cell.angle_alpha   90.00
_cell.angle_beta   90.00
_cell.angle_gamma   90.00
#
_symmetry.space_group_name_H-M   'P 1'
#
loop_
_entity.id
_entity.type
_entity.pdbx_description
1 polymer ?
#
loop_
_entity_poly.entity_id
_entity_poly.type
_entity_poly.pdbx_seq_one_letter_code
_entity_poly.pdbx_strand_id
1 'polypeptide(L)'
;MSVWATARAACAALATLLAVACAPLPTTPDAGAGGTAPPETAAVRPKLRPLERQPPAAAEAPRSRVVQIFPDLGETPDGPPDDLQVEEFERGGGSWYGVQFHRRRTASGELFDMTSFTAAHKTLPFGTKVCVRSLVNGREVLVYINDRGPFTPGRIIDLSQAAAEQIQLTTIGFKQVSLTVIPDEGGRCAGERVEGGLAPINVAAVPRPAPARRAPARGVKRRR
;
A
#
# COMPACT_ATOMS: atom_id res chain seq x y z
N MET A 1 -41.86 37.53 31.14
CA MET A 1 -43.14 38.14 30.73
C MET A 1 -42.90 38.90 29.43
N SER A 2 -43.82 38.77 28.47
CA SER A 2 -43.86 39.40 27.12
C SER A 2 -42.85 38.81 26.12
N VAL A 3 -43.16 37.90 25.17
CA VAL A 3 -44.21 37.82 24.12
C VAL A 3 -44.24 39.06 23.22
N TRP A 4 -44.09 38.85 21.90
CA TRP A 4 -44.68 39.49 20.69
C TRP A 4 -43.87 38.98 19.46
N ALA A 5 -44.39 38.02 18.67
CA ALA A 5 -45.12 38.22 17.40
C ALA A 5 -44.21 38.64 16.21
N THR A 6 -43.73 37.70 15.37
CA THR A 6 -44.26 37.24 14.05
C THR A 6 -44.22 38.23 12.87
N ALA A 7 -43.47 37.87 11.82
CA ALA A 7 -43.74 38.16 10.39
C ALA A 7 -42.91 37.14 9.56
N ARG A 8 -43.46 36.03 9.03
CA ARG A 8 -44.14 35.86 7.71
C ARG A 8 -43.53 36.75 6.62
N ALA A 9 -42.79 36.25 5.63
CA ALA A 9 -43.06 35.25 4.57
C ALA A 9 -43.05 35.96 3.20
N ALA A 10 -42.66 35.20 2.17
CA ALA A 10 -42.73 35.48 0.73
C ALA A 10 -41.60 36.31 0.09
N CYS A 11 -40.80 35.68 -0.75
CA CYS A 11 -40.99 35.79 -2.20
C CYS A 11 -40.17 34.71 -2.93
N ALA A 12 -40.90 33.81 -3.60
CA ALA A 12 -40.38 32.89 -4.58
C ALA A 12 -40.36 33.57 -5.96
N ALA A 13 -39.30 33.31 -6.74
CA ALA A 13 -39.17 33.32 -8.21
C ALA A 13 -37.66 33.53 -8.50
N LEU A 14 -36.97 32.91 -9.46
CA LEU A 14 -37.33 32.40 -10.77
C LEU A 14 -36.46 31.18 -11.11
N ALA A 15 -37.07 30.23 -11.82
CA ALA A 15 -36.41 29.20 -12.60
C ALA A 15 -35.84 29.74 -13.92
N THR A 16 -35.06 28.90 -14.63
CA THR A 16 -34.48 29.04 -16.00
C THR A 16 -33.15 29.82 -16.05
N LEU A 17 -32.07 29.38 -16.72
CA LEU A 17 -31.94 28.67 -17.99
C LEU A 17 -30.83 27.61 -17.98
N LEU A 18 -31.13 26.49 -18.64
CA LEU A 18 -30.23 25.53 -19.25
C LEU A 18 -29.74 26.13 -20.59
N ALA A 19 -28.44 26.23 -20.82
CA ALA A 19 -27.88 26.43 -22.17
C ALA A 19 -26.52 25.73 -22.28
N VAL A 20 -26.60 24.54 -22.86
CA VAL A 20 -25.50 23.74 -23.39
C VAL A 20 -24.80 24.54 -24.49
N ALA A 21 -23.54 24.92 -24.27
CA ALA A 21 -22.68 25.45 -25.33
C ALA A 21 -21.77 24.33 -25.84
N CYS A 22 -22.24 23.63 -26.87
CA CYS A 22 -21.44 22.74 -27.69
C CYS A 22 -20.75 23.60 -28.75
N ALA A 23 -19.45 23.87 -28.58
CA ALA A 23 -18.66 24.54 -29.60
C ALA A 23 -17.96 23.49 -30.49
N PRO A 24 -18.13 23.51 -31.82
CA PRO A 24 -17.36 22.66 -32.72
C PRO A 24 -15.93 23.20 -32.88
N LEU A 25 -14.96 22.28 -32.82
CA LEU A 25 -13.54 22.54 -33.07
C LEU A 25 -13.31 22.93 -34.55
N PRO A 26 -12.38 23.85 -34.86
CA PRO A 26 -12.03 24.19 -36.23
C PRO A 26 -11.23 23.05 -36.89
N THR A 27 -11.72 22.59 -38.05
CA THR A 27 -11.01 21.73 -38.99
C THR A 27 -9.92 22.54 -39.70
N THR A 28 -8.66 22.15 -39.56
CA THR A 28 -7.57 22.67 -40.38
C THR A 28 -7.59 22.06 -41.78
N PRO A 29 -7.28 22.83 -42.83
CA PRO A 29 -7.21 22.35 -44.20
C PRO A 29 -5.97 21.48 -44.44
N ASP A 30 -6.15 20.50 -45.32
CA ASP A 30 -5.15 19.58 -45.86
C ASP A 30 -4.05 20.37 -46.60
N ALA A 31 -2.84 20.38 -46.04
CA ALA A 31 -1.67 20.97 -46.66
C ALA A 31 -0.89 19.85 -47.37
N GLY A 32 -1.06 19.80 -48.69
CA GLY A 32 -0.23 19.00 -49.58
C GLY A 32 1.25 19.33 -49.40
N ALA A 33 2.02 18.34 -48.96
CA ALA A 33 3.47 18.37 -48.97
C ALA A 33 3.97 17.38 -50.03
N GLY A 34 4.31 17.93 -51.19
CA GLY A 34 5.26 17.30 -52.10
C GLY A 34 6.60 17.14 -51.39
N GLY A 35 7.02 15.89 -51.21
CA GLY A 35 8.30 15.52 -50.62
C GLY A 35 8.91 14.41 -51.45
N THR A 36 9.78 14.81 -52.38
CA THR A 36 10.62 13.94 -53.20
C THR A 36 11.41 12.99 -52.30
N ALA A 37 11.25 11.68 -52.51
CA ALA A 37 11.99 10.66 -51.77
C ALA A 37 13.51 10.80 -52.03
N PRO A 38 14.36 10.85 -51.00
CA PRO A 38 15.81 10.75 -51.19
C PRO A 38 16.21 9.31 -51.55
N PRO A 39 17.27 9.11 -52.36
CA PRO A 39 17.68 7.79 -52.82
C PRO A 39 18.22 6.93 -51.68
N GLU A 40 17.77 5.67 -51.70
CA GLU A 40 18.13 4.57 -50.83
C GLU A 40 19.65 4.29 -50.91
N THR A 41 20.42 4.79 -49.94
CA THR A 41 21.80 4.35 -49.73
C THR A 41 21.79 2.95 -49.13
N ALA A 42 22.12 1.97 -49.96
CA ALA A 42 22.33 0.58 -49.57
C ALA A 42 23.27 0.47 -48.36
N ALA A 43 22.73 0.06 -47.22
CA ALA A 43 23.50 -0.29 -46.04
C ALA A 43 24.35 -1.54 -46.34
N VAL A 44 25.67 -1.35 -46.47
CA VAL A 44 26.64 -2.44 -46.54
C VAL A 44 26.63 -3.19 -45.21
N ARG A 45 25.97 -4.35 -45.17
CA ARG A 45 26.01 -5.26 -44.04
C ARG A 45 27.39 -5.95 -44.01
N PRO A 46 28.20 -5.81 -42.95
CA PRO A 46 29.41 -6.61 -42.83
C PRO A 46 29.01 -8.08 -42.66
N LYS A 47 29.54 -8.96 -43.52
CA LYS A 47 29.37 -10.42 -43.40
C LYS A 47 30.03 -10.87 -42.10
N LEU A 48 29.22 -11.20 -41.10
CA LEU A 48 29.68 -11.86 -39.88
C LEU A 48 30.29 -13.21 -40.27
N ARG A 49 31.55 -13.44 -39.89
CA ARG A 49 32.21 -14.74 -40.06
C ARG A 49 31.64 -15.71 -39.02
N PRO A 50 31.39 -16.98 -39.37
CA PRO A 50 31.02 -17.98 -38.39
C PRO A 50 32.12 -18.12 -37.33
N LEU A 51 31.74 -18.16 -36.05
CA LEU A 51 32.64 -18.51 -34.96
C LEU A 51 33.00 -19.99 -35.09
N GLU A 52 34.29 -20.26 -35.26
CA GLU A 52 34.84 -21.62 -35.26
C GLU A 52 34.47 -22.31 -33.94
N ARG A 53 33.83 -23.49 -34.02
CA ARG A 53 33.49 -24.25 -32.80
C ARG A 53 34.77 -24.76 -32.17
N GLN A 54 35.08 -24.22 -31.00
CA GLN A 54 36.17 -24.70 -30.17
C GLN A 54 35.85 -26.14 -29.70
N PRO A 55 36.74 -27.12 -29.92
CA PRO A 55 36.52 -28.48 -29.45
C PRO A 55 36.47 -28.51 -27.91
N PRO A 56 35.68 -29.42 -27.30
CA PRO A 56 35.58 -29.50 -25.85
C PRO A 56 36.96 -29.83 -25.27
N ALA A 57 37.41 -28.99 -24.35
CA ALA A 57 38.63 -29.25 -23.58
C ALA A 57 38.48 -30.60 -22.88
N ALA A 58 39.50 -31.46 -23.04
CA ALA A 58 39.53 -32.78 -22.41
C ALA A 58 39.28 -32.65 -20.91
N ALA A 59 38.28 -33.40 -20.43
CA ALA A 59 37.85 -33.41 -19.05
C ALA A 59 38.89 -34.09 -18.16
N GLU A 60 39.86 -33.34 -17.68
CA GLU A 60 40.69 -33.78 -16.55
C GLU A 60 40.80 -32.63 -15.54
N ALA A 61 39.71 -32.46 -14.78
CA ALA A 61 39.69 -31.55 -13.64
C ALA A 61 40.48 -32.18 -12.48
N PRO A 62 41.41 -31.46 -11.82
CA PRO A 62 41.98 -31.93 -10.57
C PRO A 62 40.84 -32.00 -9.55
N ARG A 63 40.60 -33.20 -9.00
CA ARG A 63 39.62 -33.38 -7.93
C ARG A 63 40.10 -32.63 -6.69
N SER A 64 39.60 -31.41 -6.48
CA SER A 64 39.72 -30.73 -5.21
C SER A 64 39.03 -31.60 -4.16
N ARG A 65 39.83 -32.23 -3.30
CA ARG A 65 39.33 -32.98 -2.15
C ARG A 65 38.71 -31.97 -1.19
N VAL A 66 37.40 -31.78 -1.27
CA VAL A 66 36.65 -31.07 -0.25
C VAL A 66 36.77 -31.92 1.01
N VAL A 67 37.57 -31.46 1.97
CA VAL A 67 37.49 -31.98 3.34
C VAL A 67 36.09 -31.62 3.82
N GLN A 68 35.22 -32.61 3.95
CA GLN A 68 33.97 -32.41 4.66
C GLN A 68 34.32 -32.23 6.14
N ILE A 69 34.56 -30.99 6.52
CA ILE A 69 34.49 -30.58 7.91
C ILE A 69 33.00 -30.58 8.22
N PHE A 70 32.52 -31.66 8.83
CA PHE A 70 31.29 -31.60 9.60
C PHE A 70 31.68 -30.96 10.94
N PRO A 71 31.36 -29.68 11.20
CA PRO A 71 31.46 -29.19 12.56
C PRO A 71 30.48 -30.01 13.41
N ASP A 72 31.08 -30.68 14.37
CA ASP A 72 30.46 -31.36 15.49
C ASP A 72 29.40 -30.47 16.16
N LEU A 73 28.37 -31.12 16.68
CA LEU A 73 27.20 -30.53 17.30
C LEU A 73 27.61 -29.76 18.56
N GLY A 74 27.78 -28.45 18.44
CA GLY A 74 27.97 -27.55 19.57
C GLY A 74 27.26 -26.23 19.30
N GLU A 75 26.35 -25.86 20.21
CA GLU A 75 25.59 -24.61 20.26
C GLU A 75 24.39 -24.53 19.31
N THR A 76 23.25 -25.07 19.75
CA THR A 76 21.98 -24.36 19.48
C THR A 76 22.04 -23.05 20.27
N PRO A 77 22.03 -21.86 19.64
CA PRO A 77 21.69 -20.67 20.39
C PRO A 77 20.25 -20.90 20.87
N ASP A 78 20.06 -21.03 22.17
CA ASP A 78 18.77 -20.84 22.84
C ASP A 78 18.35 -19.35 22.70
N GLY A 79 18.25 -18.88 21.46
CA GLY A 79 17.57 -17.65 21.10
C GLY A 79 16.08 -17.98 20.95
N PRO A 80 15.16 -17.11 21.41
CA PRO A 80 13.76 -17.28 21.08
C PRO A 80 13.63 -17.36 19.55
N PRO A 81 12.71 -18.18 18.99
CA PRO A 81 12.51 -18.21 17.54
C PRO A 81 12.14 -16.79 17.08
N ASP A 82 13.09 -16.08 16.49
CA ASP A 82 12.91 -14.71 16.02
C ASP A 82 12.32 -14.67 14.60
N ASP A 83 11.87 -15.81 14.10
CA ASP A 83 11.65 -15.99 12.66
C ASP A 83 10.25 -16.54 12.39
N LEU A 84 9.20 -15.94 12.98
CA LEU A 84 7.94 -15.91 12.22
C LEU A 84 8.22 -14.95 11.06
N GLN A 85 8.69 -15.49 9.93
CA GLN A 85 8.91 -14.74 8.71
C GLN A 85 7.58 -14.12 8.30
N VAL A 86 7.44 -12.82 8.55
CA VAL A 86 6.24 -12.04 8.27
C VAL A 86 6.20 -11.86 6.74
N GLU A 87 5.62 -12.84 6.03
CA GLU A 87 5.55 -12.82 4.56
C GLU A 87 4.75 -11.61 4.08
N GLU A 88 5.29 -10.87 3.12
CA GLU A 88 4.60 -9.74 2.49
C GLU A 88 3.49 -10.28 1.59
N PHE A 89 2.23 -9.95 1.92
CA PHE A 89 1.05 -10.41 1.19
C PHE A 89 0.85 -9.63 -0.11
N GLU A 90 0.92 -8.29 -0.04
CA GLU A 90 0.71 -7.41 -1.19
C GLU A 90 1.42 -6.07 -1.00
N ARG A 91 1.80 -5.43 -2.11
CA ARG A 91 2.39 -4.08 -2.15
C ARG A 91 1.69 -3.19 -3.16
N GLY A 92 1.52 -1.92 -2.79
CA GLY A 92 0.89 -0.94 -3.66
C GLY A 92 0.53 0.37 -2.96
N GLY A 93 -0.37 1.13 -3.57
CA GLY A 93 -0.83 2.39 -3.02
C GLY A 93 -1.79 2.22 -1.86
N GLY A 94 -1.50 2.88 -0.74
CA GLY A 94 -2.43 3.08 0.37
C GLY A 94 -3.03 4.48 0.32
N SER A 95 -4.33 4.59 0.59
CA SER A 95 -4.98 5.87 0.86
C SER A 95 -5.81 5.80 2.16
N TRP A 96 -6.66 6.78 2.42
CA TRP A 96 -7.54 6.78 3.59
C TRP A 96 -8.90 7.39 3.27
N TYR A 97 -9.92 6.95 4.01
CA TYR A 97 -11.29 7.42 3.82
C TYR A 97 -11.51 8.80 4.44
N GLY A 98 -12.08 9.72 3.66
CA GLY A 98 -12.42 11.06 4.13
C GLY A 98 -13.48 11.08 5.25
N VAL A 99 -13.48 12.16 6.04
CA VAL A 99 -14.32 12.33 7.23
C VAL A 99 -15.83 12.15 6.97
N GLN A 100 -16.29 12.42 5.74
CA GLN A 100 -17.69 12.29 5.31
C GLN A 100 -18.26 10.87 5.36
N PHE A 101 -17.40 9.85 5.43
CA PHE A 101 -17.83 8.45 5.54
C PHE A 101 -18.14 8.05 6.98
N HIS A 102 -17.77 8.86 7.97
CA HIS A 102 -17.99 8.54 9.38
C HIS A 102 -19.47 8.19 9.63
N ARG A 103 -19.70 7.10 10.36
CA ARG A 103 -21.02 6.54 10.71
C ARG A 103 -21.84 6.05 9.51
N ARG A 104 -21.25 5.87 8.33
CA ARG A 104 -21.89 5.14 7.22
C ARG A 104 -21.68 3.63 7.38
N ARG A 105 -22.56 2.82 6.80
CA ARG A 105 -22.40 1.36 6.79
C ARG A 105 -21.25 0.96 5.88
N THR A 106 -20.36 0.11 6.39
CA THR A 106 -19.33 -0.60 5.61
C THR A 106 -19.91 -1.86 4.97
N ALA A 107 -19.14 -2.50 4.10
CA ALA A 107 -19.51 -3.78 3.50
C ALA A 107 -19.60 -4.95 4.50
N SER A 108 -18.98 -4.85 5.69
CA SER A 108 -19.20 -5.82 6.78
C SER A 108 -20.56 -5.65 7.47
N GLY A 109 -21.26 -4.53 7.23
CA GLY A 109 -22.51 -4.16 7.90
C GLY A 109 -22.32 -3.28 9.14
N GLU A 110 -21.08 -3.09 9.60
CA GLU A 110 -20.75 -2.21 10.73
C GLU A 110 -20.84 -0.72 10.34
N LEU A 111 -20.94 0.17 11.32
CA LEU A 111 -20.78 1.60 11.09
C LEU A 111 -19.30 1.97 11.07
N PHE A 112 -18.86 2.65 10.01
CA PHE A 112 -17.50 3.14 9.90
C PHE A 112 -17.19 4.15 11.01
N ASP A 113 -16.17 3.85 11.81
CA ASP A 113 -15.59 4.77 12.77
C ASP A 113 -14.22 5.20 12.24
N MET A 114 -14.03 6.50 12.07
CA MET A 114 -12.77 7.04 11.56
C MET A 114 -11.64 7.01 12.60
N THR A 115 -12.01 6.84 13.88
CA THR A 115 -11.08 6.82 15.01
C THR A 115 -10.59 5.41 15.38
N SER A 116 -11.22 4.37 14.82
CA SER A 116 -10.83 2.98 14.99
C SER A 116 -9.72 2.58 14.02
N PHE A 117 -9.13 1.40 14.22
CA PHE A 117 -8.03 0.88 13.41
C PHE A 117 -8.54 -0.09 12.35
N THR A 118 -9.40 0.41 11.46
CA THR A 118 -9.96 -0.41 10.38
C THR A 118 -9.46 0.02 9.00
N ALA A 119 -9.65 -0.86 8.02
CA ALA A 119 -9.34 -0.62 6.63
C ALA A 119 -10.27 -1.37 5.69
N ALA A 120 -10.30 -0.94 4.43
CA ALA A 120 -10.93 -1.68 3.35
C ALA A 120 -9.90 -2.39 2.48
N HIS A 121 -10.24 -3.60 2.07
CA HIS A 121 -9.48 -4.38 1.11
C HIS A 121 -10.40 -5.05 0.10
N LYS A 122 -9.90 -5.30 -1.13
CA LYS A 122 -10.70 -5.84 -2.23
C LYS A 122 -11.20 -7.26 -1.94
N THR A 123 -10.32 -8.10 -1.40
CA THR A 123 -10.53 -9.55 -1.36
C THR A 123 -10.31 -10.19 0.01
N LEU A 124 -9.69 -9.49 0.97
CA LEU A 124 -9.38 -10.11 2.26
C LEU A 124 -10.68 -10.35 3.04
N PRO A 125 -10.80 -11.47 3.77
CA PRO A 125 -11.95 -11.73 4.63
C PRO A 125 -12.16 -10.59 5.64
N PHE A 126 -13.41 -10.37 6.04
CA PHE A 126 -13.68 -9.43 7.11
C PHE A 126 -13.15 -9.98 8.44
N GLY A 127 -12.64 -9.09 9.29
CA GLY A 127 -11.97 -9.44 10.54
C GLY A 127 -10.49 -9.79 10.38
N THR A 128 -9.96 -9.91 9.16
CA THR A 128 -8.53 -10.16 8.95
C THR A 128 -7.68 -9.04 9.54
N LYS A 129 -6.68 -9.44 10.32
CA LYS A 129 -5.64 -8.57 10.89
C LYS A 129 -4.54 -8.35 9.85
N VAL A 130 -4.26 -7.09 9.54
CA VAL A 130 -3.24 -6.72 8.56
C VAL A 130 -2.28 -5.72 9.19
N CYS A 131 -0.99 -6.04 9.17
CA CYS A 131 0.06 -5.07 9.44
C CYS A 131 0.35 -4.27 8.17
N VAL A 132 0.13 -2.97 8.24
CA VAL A 132 0.36 -2.04 7.14
C VAL A 132 1.63 -1.26 7.42
N ARG A 133 2.65 -1.47 6.59
CA ARG A 133 3.91 -0.74 6.68
C ARG A 133 3.99 0.29 5.57
N SER A 134 4.29 1.54 5.93
CA SER A 134 4.63 2.55 4.94
C SER A 134 6.06 2.34 4.44
N LEU A 135 6.22 2.20 3.12
CA LEU A 135 7.53 2.09 2.48
C LEU A 135 8.29 3.42 2.42
N VAL A 136 7.63 4.53 2.75
CA VAL A 136 8.20 5.88 2.71
C VAL A 136 8.95 6.21 4.00
N ASN A 137 8.39 5.83 5.16
CA ASN A 137 8.95 6.19 6.47
C ASN A 137 9.16 4.99 7.41
N GLY A 138 8.87 3.76 6.95
CA GLY A 138 9.03 2.53 7.72
C GLY A 138 8.06 2.36 8.90
N ARG A 139 7.08 3.25 9.07
CA ARG A 139 6.10 3.15 10.16
C ARG A 139 5.08 2.07 9.86
N GLU A 140 4.63 1.39 10.90
CA GLU A 140 3.69 0.27 10.81
C GLU A 140 2.44 0.55 11.64
N VAL A 141 1.32 -0.03 11.22
CA VAL A 141 0.07 0.01 11.96
C VAL A 141 -0.72 -1.29 11.74
N LEU A 142 -1.24 -1.86 12.82
CA LEU A 142 -2.17 -2.98 12.74
C LEU A 142 -3.58 -2.46 12.43
N VAL A 143 -4.23 -3.04 11.44
CA VAL A 143 -5.63 -2.74 11.10
C VAL A 143 -6.45 -4.00 10.89
N TYR A 144 -7.77 -3.83 10.92
CA TYR A 144 -8.74 -4.88 10.70
C TYR A 144 -9.56 -4.60 9.46
N ILE A 145 -9.73 -5.61 8.61
CA ILE A 145 -10.53 -5.46 7.39
C ILE A 145 -12.01 -5.52 7.73
N ASN A 146 -12.74 -4.44 7.47
CA ASN A 146 -14.19 -4.41 7.70
C ASN A 146 -14.99 -3.77 6.54
N ASP A 147 -14.31 -3.45 5.45
CA ASP A 147 -14.95 -2.84 4.28
C ASP A 147 -14.32 -3.31 2.97
N ARG A 148 -14.93 -2.95 1.85
CA ARG A 148 -14.53 -3.33 0.49
C ARG A 148 -14.04 -2.14 -0.32
N GLY A 149 -13.13 -2.42 -1.24
CA GLY A 149 -12.37 -1.42 -1.99
C GLY A 149 -10.91 -1.44 -1.59
N PRO A 150 -10.08 -0.48 -2.02
CA PRO A 150 -10.40 0.59 -2.98
C PRO A 150 -10.64 0.06 -4.39
N PHE A 151 -11.55 0.70 -5.13
CA PHE A 151 -11.84 0.32 -6.54
C PHE A 151 -11.02 1.10 -7.57
N THR A 152 -10.15 2.01 -7.11
CA THR A 152 -9.27 2.76 -8.01
C THR A 152 -8.00 1.96 -8.30
N PRO A 153 -7.55 1.91 -9.57
CA PRO A 153 -6.32 1.24 -9.95
C PRO A 153 -5.10 1.76 -9.16
N GLY A 154 -4.16 0.87 -8.86
CA GLY A 154 -2.94 1.19 -8.12
C GLY A 154 -3.13 1.39 -6.61
N ARG A 155 -4.37 1.42 -6.10
CA ARG A 155 -4.64 1.36 -4.66
C ARG A 155 -5.00 -0.06 -4.23
N ILE A 156 -4.45 -0.47 -3.10
CA ILE A 156 -4.64 -1.80 -2.52
C ILE A 156 -5.36 -1.73 -1.17
N ILE A 157 -5.24 -0.61 -0.45
CA ILE A 157 -5.86 -0.46 0.87
C ILE A 157 -6.31 0.98 1.10
N ASP A 158 -7.46 1.14 1.73
CA ASP A 158 -7.94 2.44 2.24
C ASP A 158 -8.09 2.34 3.77
N LEU A 159 -7.32 3.16 4.47
CA LEU A 159 -7.25 3.19 5.93
C LEU A 159 -8.32 4.11 6.53
N SER A 160 -8.71 3.83 7.77
CA SER A 160 -9.31 4.82 8.68
C SER A 160 -8.36 6.00 8.94
N GLN A 161 -8.91 7.14 9.36
CA GLN A 161 -8.09 8.33 9.65
C GLN A 161 -7.09 8.05 10.77
N ALA A 162 -7.50 7.40 11.87
CA ALA A 162 -6.60 7.09 12.97
C ALA A 162 -5.43 6.18 12.56
N ALA A 163 -5.68 5.16 11.73
CA ALA A 163 -4.61 4.31 11.21
C ALA A 163 -3.69 5.07 10.25
N ALA A 164 -4.25 5.90 9.37
CA ALA A 164 -3.48 6.73 8.45
C ALA A 164 -2.55 7.72 9.19
N GLU A 165 -3.01 8.30 10.30
CA GLU A 165 -2.21 9.19 11.14
C GLU A 165 -0.99 8.46 11.75
N GLN A 166 -1.14 7.20 12.18
CA GLN A 166 -0.02 6.42 12.73
C GLN A 166 1.13 6.23 11.73
N ILE A 167 0.81 6.02 10.45
CA ILE A 167 1.84 5.91 9.40
C ILE A 167 2.13 7.25 8.69
N GLN A 168 1.58 8.36 9.19
CA GLN A 168 1.68 9.72 8.63
C GLN A 168 1.20 9.82 7.17
N LEU A 169 0.22 9.01 6.79
CA LEU A 169 -0.34 8.99 5.44
C LEU A 169 -1.23 10.22 5.19
N THR A 170 -1.88 10.76 6.23
CA THR A 170 -2.80 11.90 6.13
C THR A 170 -2.17 13.18 5.55
N THR A 171 -0.87 13.41 5.76
CA THR A 171 -0.16 14.61 5.24
C THR A 171 -0.11 14.65 3.71
N ILE A 172 0.05 13.49 3.07
CA ILE A 172 0.20 13.38 1.61
C ILE A 172 -1.11 12.87 0.97
N GLY A 173 -1.95 12.19 1.76
CA GLY A 173 -3.19 11.54 1.30
C GLY A 173 -2.97 10.19 0.62
N PHE A 174 -1.73 9.88 0.22
CA PHE A 174 -1.36 8.65 -0.48
C PHE A 174 0.07 8.25 -0.15
N LYS A 175 0.34 6.95 0.01
CA LYS A 175 1.70 6.40 0.18
C LYS A 175 1.84 5.01 -0.43
N GLN A 176 3.05 4.62 -0.82
CA GLN A 176 3.37 3.21 -1.07
C GLN A 176 3.42 2.45 0.27
N VAL A 177 2.73 1.32 0.33
CA VAL A 177 2.61 0.48 1.53
C VAL A 177 2.84 -1.00 1.17
N SER A 178 3.33 -1.76 2.14
CA SER A 178 3.33 -3.22 2.12
C SER A 178 2.36 -3.75 3.16
N LEU A 179 1.57 -4.75 2.80
CA LEU A 179 0.62 -5.43 3.66
C LEU A 179 1.19 -6.78 4.07
N THR A 180 1.08 -7.10 5.35
CA THR A 180 1.25 -8.46 5.85
C THR A 180 0.02 -8.89 6.61
N VAL A 181 -0.53 -10.05 6.26
CA VAL A 181 -1.62 -10.69 6.99
C VAL A 181 -1.06 -11.36 8.24
N ILE A 182 -1.70 -11.15 9.38
CA ILE A 182 -1.35 -11.85 10.63
C ILE A 182 -2.10 -13.19 10.63
N PRO A 183 -1.40 -14.34 10.70
CA PRO A 183 -2.00 -15.66 10.68
C PRO A 183 -2.62 -16.03 12.03
N ASP A 184 -3.25 -17.21 12.11
CA ASP A 184 -4.00 -17.66 13.30
C ASP A 184 -3.10 -17.97 14.51
N GLU A 185 -1.85 -18.38 14.27
CA GLU A 185 -0.81 -18.52 15.29
C GLU A 185 -0.29 -17.17 15.84
N GLY A 186 -0.68 -16.06 15.22
CA GLY A 186 -0.27 -14.71 15.56
C GLY A 186 0.98 -14.24 14.81
N GLY A 187 1.41 -13.01 15.10
CA GLY A 187 2.50 -12.39 14.39
C GLY A 187 3.03 -11.15 15.08
N ARG A 188 3.80 -10.34 14.36
CA ARG A 188 4.33 -9.07 14.84
C ARG A 188 3.88 -7.91 13.97
N CYS A 189 3.55 -6.79 14.60
CA CYS A 189 3.28 -5.54 13.90
C CYS A 189 3.67 -4.36 14.80
N ALA A 190 4.32 -3.33 14.23
CA ALA A 190 4.75 -2.13 14.96
C ALA A 190 5.61 -2.43 16.22
N GLY A 191 6.35 -3.54 16.20
CA GLY A 191 7.20 -3.99 17.31
C GLY A 191 6.48 -4.73 18.44
N GLU A 192 5.17 -4.97 18.32
CA GLU A 192 4.37 -5.68 19.31
C GLU A 192 3.93 -7.07 18.80
N ARG A 193 3.77 -8.03 19.72
CA ARG A 193 3.18 -9.34 19.41
C ARG A 193 1.67 -9.18 19.28
N VAL A 194 1.13 -9.60 18.14
CA VAL A 194 -0.30 -9.58 17.84
C VAL A 194 -0.81 -11.01 17.89
N GLU A 195 -1.84 -11.25 18.71
CA GLU A 195 -2.53 -12.54 18.72
C GLU A 195 -3.18 -12.80 17.37
N GLY A 196 -3.19 -14.06 16.92
CA GLY A 196 -3.78 -14.45 15.65
C GLY A 196 -5.30 -14.52 15.68
N GLY A 197 -5.88 -15.03 14.60
CA GLY A 197 -7.32 -15.17 14.45
C GLY A 197 -7.99 -13.90 13.92
N LEU A 198 -9.20 -14.08 13.38
CA LEU A 198 -10.05 -12.98 12.93
C LEU A 198 -10.55 -12.15 14.13
N ALA A 199 -10.60 -10.83 13.97
CA ALA A 199 -11.36 -10.01 14.91
C ALA A 199 -12.87 -10.24 14.76
N PRO A 200 -13.63 -10.17 15.86
CA PRO A 200 -15.08 -10.23 15.79
C PRO A 200 -15.62 -9.07 14.95
N ILE A 201 -16.51 -9.35 14.00
CA ILE A 201 -17.20 -8.34 13.19
C ILE A 201 -18.32 -7.74 14.04
N ASN A 202 -17.97 -6.94 15.06
CA ASN A 202 -18.85 -6.00 15.79
C ASN A 202 -18.03 -5.01 16.64
N VAL A 203 -16.78 -4.71 16.26
CA VAL A 203 -15.88 -3.95 17.16
C VAL A 203 -16.16 -2.45 17.05
N ALA A 204 -17.19 -2.01 17.78
CA ALA A 204 -17.22 -0.66 18.30
C ALA A 204 -15.92 -0.45 19.07
N ALA A 205 -15.00 0.34 18.50
CA ALA A 205 -13.65 0.58 18.99
C ALA A 205 -12.74 -0.66 19.02
N VAL A 206 -12.22 -1.05 17.85
CA VAL A 206 -10.91 -1.72 17.82
C VAL A 206 -9.94 -0.86 18.64
N PRO A 207 -9.35 -1.39 19.73
CA PRO A 207 -8.50 -0.60 20.59
C PRO A 207 -7.30 -0.07 19.80
N ARG A 208 -6.92 1.17 20.09
CA ARG A 208 -5.67 1.75 19.61
C ARG A 208 -4.54 0.76 19.93
N PRO A 209 -3.76 0.27 18.95
CA PRO A 209 -2.50 -0.37 19.27
C PRO A 209 -1.69 0.58 20.15
N ALA A 210 -1.04 0.04 21.18
CA ALA A 210 -0.27 0.86 22.10
C ALA A 210 0.78 1.64 21.30
N PRO A 211 1.06 2.91 21.68
CA PRO A 211 2.09 3.66 20.99
C PRO A 211 3.41 2.91 21.14
N ALA A 212 4.07 2.63 20.01
CA ALA A 212 5.39 2.01 19.98
C ALA A 212 6.29 2.72 21.00
N ARG A 213 6.76 1.97 22.01
CA ARG A 213 7.68 2.50 23.03
C ARG A 213 8.88 3.11 22.30
N ARG A 214 9.09 4.43 22.45
CA ARG A 214 10.29 5.08 21.92
C ARG A 214 11.51 4.34 22.48
N ALA A 215 12.39 3.88 21.58
CA ALA A 215 13.70 3.36 21.97
C ALA A 215 14.39 4.41 22.87
N PRO A 216 15.01 4.01 23.99
CA PRO A 216 15.71 4.95 24.85
C PRO A 216 16.79 5.64 24.02
N ALA A 217 16.83 6.97 24.07
CA ALA A 217 17.88 7.75 23.43
C ALA A 217 19.23 7.22 23.91
N ARG A 218 20.07 6.73 22.99
CA ARG A 218 21.45 6.36 23.31
C ARG A 218 22.12 7.59 23.93
N GLY A 219 22.38 7.53 25.23
CA GLY A 219 23.05 8.59 25.97
C GLY A 219 24.40 8.87 25.32
N VAL A 220 24.54 10.06 24.73
CA VAL A 220 25.83 10.57 24.27
C VAL A 220 26.69 10.75 25.52
N LYS A 221 27.60 9.80 25.78
CA LYS A 221 28.62 9.97 26.81
C LYS A 221 29.48 11.17 26.42
N ARG A 222 29.26 12.31 27.08
CA ARG A 222 30.16 13.46 26.99
C ARG A 222 31.51 13.01 27.55
N ARG A 223 32.51 12.85 26.67
CA ARG A 223 33.90 12.71 27.08
C ARG A 223 34.31 14.03 27.74
N ARG A 224 34.74 13.95 29.01
CA ARG A 224 35.40 15.03 29.73
C ARG A 224 36.90 14.95 29.47
#